data_AF-A0A931VSU1-F1
#
_entry.id   AF-A0A931VSU1-F1
#
_cell.length_a   1.000
_cell.length_b   1.000
_cell.length_c   1.000
_cell.angle_alpha   90.00
_cell.angle_beta   90.00
_cell.angle_gamma   90.00
#
_symmetry.space_group_name_H-M   'P 1'
#
loop_
_entity.id
_entity.type
_entity.pdbx_description
1 polymer ?
#
loop_
_entity_poly.entity_id
_entity_poly.type
_entity_poly.pdbx_seq_one_letter_code
_entity_poly.pdbx_strand_id
1 'polypeptide(L)'
;KSLFAFIEKHPEVAMNAVTFTGERLRKAHRMMKEIAVERVERRMAYALLTLMDRTGEPAPKGMRLDLTITRQDLASMVGTTVETAIRIMSRFTKQRIITTDKSHVTILNRAALERIASEE
;
A
#
# COMPACT_ATOMS: atom_id res chain seq x y z
N LYS A 1 -36.26 6.59 -26.03
CA LYS A 1 -37.52 6.64 -25.23
C LYS A 1 -38.09 5.26 -24.87
N SER A 2 -37.61 4.13 -25.40
CA SER A 2 -38.18 2.80 -25.11
C SER A 2 -37.69 2.14 -23.80
N LEU A 3 -36.44 2.37 -23.38
CA LEU A 3 -35.87 1.70 -22.20
C LEU A 3 -36.55 2.13 -20.88
N PHE A 4 -36.77 3.43 -20.67
CA PHE A 4 -37.42 3.91 -19.45
C PHE A 4 -38.88 3.44 -19.35
N ALA A 5 -39.64 3.47 -20.45
CA ALA A 5 -41.00 2.94 -20.49
C ALA A 5 -41.07 1.42 -20.28
N PHE A 6 -40.02 0.69 -20.67
CA PHE A 6 -39.88 -0.74 -20.38
C PHE A 6 -39.55 -0.98 -18.89
N ILE A 7 -38.64 -0.18 -18.32
CA ILE A 7 -38.28 -0.23 -16.90
C ILE A 7 -39.48 0.12 -16.01
N GLU A 8 -40.32 1.07 -16.40
CA GLU A 8 -41.58 1.40 -15.70
C GLU A 8 -42.54 0.20 -15.63
N LYS A 9 -42.53 -0.67 -16.64
CA LYS A 9 -43.35 -1.88 -16.69
C LYS A 9 -42.69 -3.09 -16.00
N HIS A 10 -41.38 -3.02 -15.77
CA HIS A 10 -40.55 -4.12 -15.25
C HIS A 10 -39.59 -3.60 -14.16
N PRO A 11 -40.10 -3.24 -12.98
CA PRO A 11 -39.30 -2.67 -11.89
C PRO A 11 -38.16 -3.60 -11.40
N GLU A 12 -38.32 -4.91 -11.55
CA GLU A 12 -37.28 -5.92 -11.31
C GLU A 12 -36.02 -5.69 -12.15
N VAL A 13 -36.19 -5.23 -13.40
CA VAL A 13 -35.08 -4.90 -14.30
C VAL A 13 -34.34 -3.66 -13.79
N ALA A 14 -35.06 -2.67 -13.25
CA ALA A 14 -34.48 -1.48 -12.63
C ALA A 14 -33.59 -1.87 -11.44
N MET A 15 -34.10 -2.73 -10.55
CA MET A 15 -33.38 -3.16 -9.34
C MET A 15 -32.12 -3.96 -9.69
N ASN A 16 -32.20 -4.83 -10.69
CA ASN A 16 -31.04 -5.57 -11.18
C ASN A 16 -29.99 -4.64 -11.80
N ALA A 17 -30.41 -3.65 -12.59
CA ALA A 17 -29.51 -2.67 -13.18
C ALA A 17 -28.79 -1.81 -12.13
N VAL A 18 -29.49 -1.38 -11.08
CA VAL A 18 -28.92 -0.63 -9.95
C VAL A 18 -27.89 -1.48 -9.21
N THR A 19 -28.22 -2.73 -8.92
CA THR A 19 -27.33 -3.66 -8.21
C THR A 19 -26.05 -3.92 -9.01
N PHE A 20 -26.19 -4.26 -10.28
CA PHE A 20 -25.07 -4.51 -11.19
C PHE A 20 -24.15 -3.28 -11.33
N THR A 21 -24.73 -2.09 -11.46
CA THR A 21 -23.96 -0.84 -11.54
C THR A 21 -23.23 -0.56 -10.23
N GLY A 22 -23.89 -0.77 -9.08
CA GLY A 22 -23.28 -0.61 -7.77
C GLY A 22 -22.09 -1.57 -7.54
N GLU A 23 -22.18 -2.81 -8.01
CA GLU A 23 -21.06 -3.76 -7.97
C GLU A 23 -19.89 -3.32 -8.83
N ARG A 24 -20.16 -2.84 -10.06
CA ARG A 24 -19.13 -2.31 -10.95
C ARG A 24 -18.42 -1.10 -10.34
N LEU A 25 -19.16 -0.19 -9.70
CA LEU A 25 -18.59 0.97 -9.02
C LEU A 25 -17.69 0.55 -7.85
N ARG A 26 -18.14 -0.40 -7.00
CA ARG A 26 -17.33 -0.94 -5.91
C ARG A 26 -16.05 -1.61 -6.42
N LYS A 27 -16.11 -2.34 -7.53
CA LYS A 27 -14.93 -2.95 -8.17
C LYS A 27 -13.94 -1.89 -8.64
N ALA A 28 -14.41 -0.84 -9.32
CA ALA A 28 -13.55 0.26 -9.77
C ALA A 28 -12.87 0.97 -8.59
N HIS A 29 -13.60 1.21 -7.49
CA HIS A 29 -13.06 1.82 -6.30
C HIS A 29 -11.97 0.97 -5.63
N ARG A 30 -12.16 -0.36 -5.55
CA ARG A 30 -11.13 -1.29 -5.04
C ARG A 30 -9.86 -1.26 -5.90
N MET A 31 -10.01 -1.32 -7.22
CA MET A 31 -8.87 -1.27 -8.14
C MET A 31 -8.06 0.03 -8.00
N MET A 32 -8.74 1.17 -7.88
CA MET A 32 -8.05 2.46 -7.63
C MET A 32 -7.28 2.46 -6.31
N LYS A 33 -7.86 1.87 -5.25
CA LYS A 33 -7.20 1.75 -3.95
C LYS A 33 -5.96 0.84 -4.04
N GLU A 34 -6.05 -0.28 -4.75
CA GLU A 34 -4.93 -1.20 -4.97
C GLU A 34 -3.78 -0.50 -5.69
N ILE A 35 -4.06 0.17 -6.81
CA ILE A 35 -3.05 0.95 -7.56
C ILE A 35 -2.41 2.03 -6.68
N ALA A 36 -3.20 2.76 -5.89
CA ALA A 36 -2.68 3.77 -4.99
C ALA A 36 -1.75 3.16 -3.93
N VAL A 37 -2.13 2.00 -3.38
CA VAL A 37 -1.37 1.29 -2.36
C VAL A 37 -0.06 0.72 -2.93
N GLU A 38 -0.08 0.10 -4.10
CA GLU A 38 1.12 -0.38 -4.80
C GLU A 38 2.10 0.78 -5.04
N ARG A 39 1.62 1.92 -5.54
CA ARG A 39 2.45 3.12 -5.72
C ARG A 39 3.04 3.64 -4.39
N VAL A 40 2.28 3.58 -3.29
CA VAL A 40 2.78 3.97 -1.96
C VAL A 40 3.85 2.98 -1.47
N GLU A 41 3.71 1.70 -1.76
CA GLU A 41 4.67 0.67 -1.36
C GLU A 41 6.02 0.85 -2.02
N ARG A 42 6.04 1.21 -3.30
CA ARG A 42 7.26 1.59 -4.02
C ARG A 42 7.95 2.78 -3.35
N ARG A 43 7.19 3.84 -3.04
CA ARG A 43 7.72 5.02 -2.33
C ARG A 43 8.24 4.68 -0.93
N MET A 44 7.56 3.78 -0.22
CA MET A 44 8.03 3.26 1.07
C MET A 44 9.35 2.50 0.94
N ALA A 45 9.47 1.63 -0.06
CA ALA A 45 10.70 0.90 -0.32
C ALA A 45 11.86 1.85 -0.63
N TYR A 46 11.62 2.83 -1.52
CA TYR A 46 12.60 3.86 -1.86
C TYR A 46 13.02 4.70 -0.64
N ALA A 47 12.07 5.11 0.21
CA ALA A 47 12.34 5.87 1.42
C ALA A 47 13.21 5.08 2.41
N LEU A 48 12.91 3.79 2.62
CA LEU A 48 13.71 2.92 3.49
C LEU A 48 15.13 2.72 2.97
N LEU A 49 15.31 2.51 1.65
CA LEU A 49 16.64 2.43 1.03
C LEU A 49 17.41 3.75 1.19
N THR A 50 16.75 4.88 0.99
CA THR A 50 17.38 6.21 1.16
C THR A 50 17.83 6.44 2.60
N LEU A 51 17.02 6.03 3.59
CA LEU A 51 17.40 6.11 5.01
C LEU A 51 18.56 5.16 5.33
N MET A 52 18.54 3.96 4.76
CA MET A 52 19.61 2.97 4.90
C MET A 52 20.95 3.50 4.40
N ASP A 53 20.98 4.12 3.22
CA ASP A 53 22.23 4.67 2.68
C ASP A 53 22.78 5.84 3.53
N ARG A 54 21.93 6.53 4.29
CA ARG A 54 22.31 7.69 5.13
C ARG A 54 22.66 7.34 6.57
N THR A 55 21.99 6.35 7.15
CA THR A 55 21.99 6.07 8.59
C THR A 55 22.14 4.59 8.91
N GLY A 56 22.38 3.76 7.89
CA GLY A 56 22.47 2.32 8.03
C GLY A 56 23.75 1.90 8.74
N GLU A 57 23.59 1.15 9.82
CA GLU A 57 24.67 0.48 10.53
C GLU A 57 24.61 -1.04 10.35
N PRO A 58 25.75 -1.74 10.22
CA PRO A 58 25.78 -3.19 10.24
C PRO A 58 25.17 -3.75 11.53
N ALA A 59 24.27 -4.73 11.40
CA ALA A 59 23.64 -5.44 12.50
C ALA A 59 23.64 -6.96 12.23
N PRO A 60 23.48 -7.82 13.25
CA PRO A 60 23.58 -9.28 13.08
C PRO A 60 22.62 -9.88 12.04
N LYS A 61 21.51 -9.20 11.74
CA LYS A 61 20.45 -9.69 10.84
C LYS A 61 20.35 -8.89 9.52
N GLY A 62 21.20 -7.89 9.30
CA GLY A 62 21.11 -7.01 8.14
C GLY A 62 21.62 -5.61 8.45
N MET A 63 21.01 -4.59 7.84
CA MET A 63 21.38 -3.19 8.09
C MET A 63 20.31 -2.50 8.94
N ARG A 64 20.70 -2.06 10.14
CA ARG A 64 19.80 -1.34 11.05
C ARG A 64 19.84 0.14 10.73
N LEU A 65 18.68 0.78 10.62
CA LEU A 65 18.61 2.23 10.52
C LEU A 65 18.89 2.82 11.91
N ASP A 66 19.98 3.60 12.05
CA ASP A 66 20.32 4.31 13.28
C ASP A 66 19.50 5.61 13.43
N LEU A 67 18.18 5.45 13.37
CA LEU A 67 17.23 6.47 13.76
C LEU A 67 15.95 5.84 14.33
N THR A 68 15.36 6.53 15.29
CA THR A 68 13.99 6.23 15.71
C THR A 68 13.03 6.84 14.70
N ILE A 69 12.25 6.01 14.02
CA ILE A 69 11.26 6.47 13.03
C ILE A 69 9.89 5.86 13.30
N THR A 70 8.91 6.73 13.51
CA THR A 70 7.54 6.30 13.79
C THR A 70 6.79 5.96 12.51
N ARG A 71 5.65 5.30 12.64
CA ARG A 71 4.75 5.05 11.50
C ARG A 71 4.13 6.35 10.97
N GLN A 72 3.97 7.36 11.83
CA GLN A 72 3.52 8.70 11.45
C GLN A 72 4.56 9.39 10.56
N ASP A 73 5.84 9.28 10.92
CA ASP A 73 6.95 9.87 10.15
C ASP A 73 7.02 9.22 8.77
N LEU A 74 7.02 7.88 8.71
CA LEU A 74 7.00 7.14 7.45
C LEU A 74 5.79 7.50 6.58
N ALA A 75 4.60 7.63 7.17
CA ALA A 75 3.39 8.00 6.44
C ALA A 75 3.50 9.41 5.84
N SER A 76 4.01 10.36 6.61
CA SER A 76 4.28 11.74 6.18
C SER A 76 5.32 11.78 5.07
N MET A 77 6.40 11.01 5.19
CA MET A 77 7.49 10.95 4.21
C MET A 77 7.03 10.43 2.84
N VAL A 78 6.12 9.46 2.80
CA VAL A 78 5.69 8.84 1.52
C VAL A 78 4.33 9.35 1.03
N GLY A 79 3.72 10.31 1.73
CA GLY A 79 2.43 10.91 1.40
C GLY A 79 1.29 9.90 1.43
N THR A 80 1.08 9.25 2.58
CA THR A 80 0.00 8.28 2.79
C THR A 80 -0.60 8.37 4.19
N THR A 81 -1.64 7.58 4.46
CA THR A 81 -2.20 7.47 5.81
C THR A 81 -1.34 6.58 6.71
N VAL A 82 -1.36 6.84 8.01
CA VAL A 82 -0.65 6.02 9.02
C VAL A 82 -1.07 4.56 8.94
N GLU A 83 -2.37 4.29 8.78
CA GLU A 83 -2.92 2.94 8.62
C GLU A 83 -2.30 2.23 7.39
N THR A 84 -2.15 2.95 6.27
CA THR A 84 -1.51 2.38 5.08
C THR A 84 -0.03 2.13 5.32
N ALA A 85 0.70 3.04 5.95
CA ALA A 85 2.09 2.81 6.32
C ALA A 85 2.25 1.60 7.25
N ILE A 86 1.39 1.45 8.26
CA ILE A 86 1.35 0.27 9.15
C ILE A 86 1.14 -1.01 8.34
N ARG A 87 0.16 -1.02 7.42
CA ARG A 87 -0.14 -2.19 6.58
C ARG A 87 1.06 -2.60 5.74
N ILE A 88 1.72 -1.63 5.09
CA ILE A 88 2.89 -1.86 4.24
C ILE A 88 4.06 -2.39 5.06
N MET A 89 4.41 -1.73 6.17
CA MET A 89 5.51 -2.17 7.04
C MET A 89 5.26 -3.56 7.64
N SER A 90 4.01 -3.86 7.99
CA SER A 90 3.61 -5.19 8.45
C SER A 90 3.78 -6.24 7.37
N ARG A 91 3.46 -5.92 6.11
CA ARG A 91 3.65 -6.84 5.00
C ARG A 91 5.12 -7.06 4.67
N PHE A 92 5.94 -6.02 4.64
CA PHE A 92 7.40 -6.16 4.48
C PHE A 92 8.01 -7.01 5.61
N THR A 93 7.50 -6.87 6.84
CA THR A 93 7.91 -7.72 7.97
C THR A 93 7.51 -9.18 7.76
N LYS A 94 6.26 -9.45 7.36
CA LYS A 94 5.78 -10.81 7.05
C LYS A 94 6.58 -11.47 5.91
N GLN A 95 6.98 -10.68 4.92
CA GLN A 95 7.81 -11.13 3.80
C GLN A 95 9.30 -11.25 4.15
N ARG A 96 9.68 -11.00 5.42
CA ARG A 96 11.08 -10.99 5.91
C ARG A 96 12.00 -10.06 5.11
N ILE A 97 11.44 -8.97 4.60
CA ILE A 97 12.21 -7.92 3.91
C ILE A 97 12.82 -6.96 4.94
N ILE A 98 12.05 -6.67 5.99
CA ILE A 98 12.48 -5.87 7.14
C ILE A 98 12.09 -6.57 8.44
N THR A 99 12.62 -6.07 9.55
CA THR A 99 12.08 -6.28 10.89
C THR A 99 11.99 -4.96 11.63
N THR A 100 11.11 -4.89 12.64
CA THR A 100 11.00 -3.72 13.50
C THR A 100 11.19 -4.15 14.96
N ASP A 101 12.04 -3.46 15.70
CA ASP A 101 12.19 -3.61 17.16
C ASP A 101 12.19 -2.22 17.79
N LYS A 102 11.53 -2.01 18.94
CA LYS A 102 11.58 -0.76 19.73
C LYS A 102 11.74 0.56 18.91
N SER A 103 10.95 0.72 17.85
CA SER A 103 10.97 1.87 16.92
C SER A 103 12.16 2.02 15.95
N HIS A 104 13.06 1.03 15.89
CA HIS A 104 14.11 0.88 14.89
C HIS A 104 13.68 -0.08 13.79
N VAL A 105 14.08 0.22 12.55
CA VAL A 105 13.86 -0.66 11.39
C VAL A 105 15.19 -1.30 11.03
N THR A 106 15.19 -2.62 10.82
CA THR A 106 16.34 -3.33 10.24
C THR A 106 15.94 -3.91 8.90
N ILE A 107 16.71 -3.60 7.86
CA ILE A 107 16.56 -4.14 6.52
C ILE A 107 17.27 -5.49 6.46
N LEU A 108 16.50 -6.54 6.23
CA LEU A 108 16.96 -7.92 6.16
C LEU A 108 17.31 -8.32 4.72
N ASN A 109 16.58 -7.77 3.74
CA ASN A 109 16.76 -8.08 2.33
C ASN A 109 16.71 -6.81 1.48
N ARG A 110 17.89 -6.22 1.25
CA ARG A 110 18.07 -5.02 0.40
C ARG A 110 17.60 -5.26 -1.03
N ALA A 111 17.98 -6.38 -1.65
CA ALA A 111 17.64 -6.68 -3.04
C ALA A 111 16.12 -6.77 -3.26
N ALA A 112 15.36 -7.32 -2.30
CA ALA A 112 13.90 -7.34 -2.37
C ALA A 112 13.29 -5.93 -2.31
N LEU A 113 13.83 -5.06 -1.45
CA LEU A 113 13.43 -3.64 -1.37
C LEU A 113 13.73 -2.90 -2.67
N GLU A 114 14.91 -3.11 -3.26
CA GLU A 114 15.30 -2.49 -4.53
C GLU A 114 14.36 -2.89 -5.68
N ARG A 115 14.01 -4.18 -5.77
CA ARG A 115 13.02 -4.65 -6.76
C ARG A 115 11.68 -3.93 -6.59
N ILE A 116 11.15 -3.89 -5.36
CA ILE A 116 9.89 -3.21 -5.06
C ILE A 116 9.98 -1.72 -5.40
N ALA A 117 11.11 -1.05 -5.14
CA ALA A 117 11.27 0.36 -5.49
C ALA A 117 11.26 0.58 -7.02
N SER A 118 11.81 -0.37 -7.78
CA SER A 118 11.99 -0.28 -9.24
C SER A 118 10.80 -0.74 -10.10
N GLU A 119 9.89 -1.57 -9.57
CA GLU A 119 8.76 -2.13 -10.33
C GLU A 119 7.79 -1.04 -10.79
N GLU A 120 7.69 -0.77 -12.10
CA GLU A 120 6.88 0.32 -12.69
C GLU A 120 5.37 0.08 -12.73
#